data_AF-A0A562NNZ9-F1
#
_entry.id   AF-A0A562NNZ9-F1
#
_cell.length_a   1.000
_cell.length_b   1.000
_cell.length_c   1.000
_cell.angle_alpha   90.00
_cell.angle_beta   90.00
_cell.angle_gamma   90.00
#
_symmetry.space_group_name_H-M   'P 1'
#
loop_
_entity.id
_entity.type
_entity.pdbx_description
1 polymer ?
#
loop_
_entity_poly.entity_id
_entity_poly.type
_entity_poly.pdbx_seq_one_letter_code
_entity_poly.pdbx_strand_id
1 'polypeptide(L)'
;MALRFLAAIALTLGLGTSVSAACLDGEEPVASCRIEGQRKEVSICLAGPVAHYRFGPPQGTPEMDLRAPLMDLGYQRKDGAGITIDETVIFANRNHRYRVTFGFRDGRAPDRSELHKLGQIEVMRGDKALTRLHCDPGTIERVPDRLLERMRDLGREKASDDEEFPNYDIDPLIPASDSPPCEAQNNVNTCWGRGITAARAGDLVMALGHFDMSCASDLAPLGCYEAGKLYLMNRKLRDYARAFQRFDQVCETSEDDGEAPYGCKYMGWMYLTGTGPAKDPARAQEYLDRACFTKEGGRFIDAEGCQLLARVLQGQRRDLPAYLSLAMGCADDAEGLCRAASQMLANARTAKAEWPARCDEFPEADGDCSALLIPQPEFEANRWLRERLSLHYREAME
;
A
#
# COMPACT_ATOMS: atom_id res chain seq x y z
N MET A 1 -4.28 -77.45 -43.89
CA MET A 1 -4.52 -77.00 -42.50
C MET A 1 -3.49 -75.92 -42.20
N ALA A 2 -3.74 -74.68 -42.62
CA ALA A 2 -4.53 -73.65 -41.93
C ALA A 2 -3.66 -72.83 -40.94
N LEU A 3 -3.28 -71.64 -41.42
CA LEU A 3 -2.76 -70.46 -40.74
C LEU A 3 -3.36 -70.21 -39.35
N ARG A 4 -2.58 -69.56 -38.48
CA ARG A 4 -2.95 -68.23 -37.89
C ARG A 4 -1.78 -67.60 -37.13
N PHE A 5 -1.23 -66.53 -37.72
CA PHE A 5 -0.50 -65.48 -37.04
C PHE A 5 -1.47 -64.70 -36.14
N LEU A 6 -1.16 -64.54 -34.85
CA LEU A 6 -1.81 -63.59 -33.95
C LEU A 6 -0.92 -62.35 -33.87
N ALA A 7 -1.30 -61.31 -34.61
CA ALA A 7 -0.74 -59.98 -34.47
C ALA A 7 -1.31 -59.35 -33.19
N ALA A 8 -0.43 -59.04 -32.23
CA ALA A 8 -0.78 -58.25 -31.06
C ALA A 8 -0.91 -56.78 -31.49
N ILE A 9 -2.15 -56.28 -31.57
CA ILE A 9 -2.44 -54.86 -31.73
C ILE A 9 -2.10 -54.19 -30.39
N ALA A 10 -0.96 -53.51 -30.33
CA ALA A 10 -0.66 -52.57 -29.26
C ALA A 10 -1.63 -51.40 -29.40
N LEU A 11 -2.68 -51.40 -28.60
CA LEU A 11 -3.57 -50.26 -28.41
C LEU A 11 -2.77 -49.18 -27.69
N THR A 12 -2.17 -48.26 -28.44
CA THR A 12 -1.64 -47.01 -27.90
C THR A 12 -2.85 -46.20 -27.40
N LEU A 13 -3.19 -46.37 -26.12
CA LEU A 13 -4.02 -45.39 -25.42
C LEU A 13 -3.26 -44.07 -25.47
N GLY A 14 -3.69 -43.18 -26.37
CA GLY A 14 -3.32 -41.79 -26.31
C GLY A 14 -3.76 -41.26 -24.96
N LEU A 15 -2.79 -40.94 -24.10
CA LEU A 15 -3.02 -40.08 -22.94
C LEU A 15 -3.48 -38.74 -23.51
N GLY A 16 -4.79 -38.58 -23.64
CA GLY A 16 -5.39 -37.29 -23.91
C GLY A 16 -4.99 -36.39 -22.76
N THR A 17 -4.09 -35.44 -23.01
CA THR A 17 -3.82 -34.35 -22.09
C THR A 17 -5.13 -33.58 -21.95
N SER A 18 -5.88 -33.87 -20.90
CA SER A 18 -7.06 -33.10 -20.53
C SER A 18 -6.57 -31.73 -20.11
N VAL A 19 -6.52 -30.81 -21.06
CA VAL A 19 -6.29 -29.38 -20.84
C VAL A 19 -7.43 -28.92 -19.94
N SER A 20 -7.12 -28.56 -18.69
CA SER A 20 -8.07 -28.03 -17.73
C SER A 20 -8.26 -26.52 -17.93
N ALA A 21 -9.31 -25.93 -17.36
CA ALA A 21 -9.35 -24.49 -17.14
C ALA A 21 -8.28 -24.02 -16.14
N ALA A 22 -7.65 -24.93 -15.38
CA ALA A 22 -6.49 -24.66 -14.55
C ALA A 22 -5.20 -24.40 -15.37
N CYS A 23 -4.16 -23.91 -14.70
CA CYS A 23 -2.83 -23.79 -15.31
C CYS A 23 -2.27 -25.17 -15.69
N LEU A 24 -1.56 -25.23 -16.81
CA LEU A 24 -0.98 -26.47 -17.33
C LEU A 24 0.38 -26.75 -16.67
N ASP A 25 0.83 -28.00 -16.79
CA ASP A 25 2.17 -28.39 -16.32
C ASP A 25 3.25 -27.50 -16.96
N GLY A 26 4.07 -26.86 -16.12
CA GLY A 26 5.12 -25.93 -16.54
C GLY A 26 4.66 -24.48 -16.68
N GLU A 27 3.38 -24.16 -16.48
CA GLU A 27 2.90 -22.79 -16.38
C GLU A 27 2.93 -22.28 -14.93
N GLU A 28 3.22 -20.99 -14.74
CA GLU A 28 3.17 -20.35 -13.43
C GLU A 28 1.76 -19.80 -13.17
N PRO A 29 1.10 -20.17 -12.06
CA PRO A 29 -0.22 -19.62 -11.73
C PRO A 29 -0.12 -18.15 -11.34
N VAL A 30 -1.03 -17.31 -11.85
CA VAL A 30 -1.13 -15.90 -11.45
C VAL A 30 -2.36 -15.69 -10.59
N ALA A 31 -3.53 -16.09 -11.07
CA ALA A 31 -4.77 -16.00 -10.31
C ALA A 31 -5.81 -16.98 -10.85
N SER A 32 -6.68 -17.49 -9.97
CA SER A 32 -7.80 -18.34 -10.35
C SER A 32 -8.98 -18.14 -9.42
N CYS A 33 -10.18 -18.47 -9.91
CA CYS A 33 -11.36 -18.57 -9.08
C CYS A 33 -12.46 -19.38 -9.76
N ARG A 34 -13.35 -19.96 -8.95
CA ARG A 34 -14.64 -20.46 -9.44
C ARG A 34 -15.63 -19.32 -9.57
N ILE A 35 -16.45 -19.36 -10.61
CA ILE A 35 -17.53 -18.39 -10.82
C ILE A 35 -18.71 -18.73 -9.90
N GLU A 36 -19.18 -17.73 -9.16
CA GLU A 36 -20.29 -17.87 -8.23
C GLU A 36 -21.55 -18.41 -8.93
N GLY A 37 -22.18 -19.42 -8.31
CA GLY A 37 -23.40 -20.04 -8.84
C GLY A 37 -23.19 -20.90 -10.10
N GLN A 38 -21.94 -21.13 -10.54
CA GLN A 38 -21.64 -21.90 -11.75
C GLN A 38 -20.62 -23.01 -11.48
N ARG A 39 -20.64 -24.05 -12.33
CA ARG A 39 -19.54 -25.03 -12.42
C ARG A 39 -18.50 -24.59 -13.44
N LYS A 40 -18.08 -23.34 -13.33
CA LYS A 40 -17.10 -22.69 -14.20
C LYS A 40 -15.98 -22.09 -13.36
N GLU A 41 -14.81 -22.00 -13.95
CA GLU A 41 -13.59 -21.46 -13.38
C GLU A 41 -12.94 -20.52 -14.39
N VAL A 42 -12.25 -19.51 -13.87
CA VAL A 42 -11.31 -18.71 -14.63
C VAL A 42 -9.91 -18.90 -14.04
N SER A 43 -8.90 -18.95 -14.91
CA SER A 43 -7.49 -18.88 -14.50
C SER A 43 -6.72 -17.92 -15.38
N ILE A 44 -5.69 -17.33 -14.78
CA ILE A 44 -4.63 -16.59 -15.43
C ILE A 44 -3.32 -17.31 -15.12
N CYS A 45 -2.60 -17.68 -16.18
CA CYS A 45 -1.38 -18.46 -16.10
C CYS A 45 -0.30 -17.83 -16.98
N LEU A 46 0.96 -18.09 -16.64
CA LEU A 46 2.12 -17.62 -17.38
C LEU A 46 2.85 -18.80 -18.01
N ALA A 47 3.07 -18.71 -19.33
CA ALA A 47 3.87 -19.64 -20.11
C ALA A 47 5.04 -18.86 -20.74
N GLY A 48 6.13 -18.68 -19.99
CA GLY A 48 7.22 -17.79 -20.39
C GLY A 48 6.73 -16.34 -20.56
N PRO A 49 6.94 -15.69 -21.72
CA PRO A 49 6.53 -14.30 -21.94
C PRO A 49 5.05 -14.12 -22.34
N VAL A 50 4.23 -15.17 -22.24
CA VAL A 50 2.83 -15.18 -22.67
C VAL A 50 1.92 -15.44 -21.48
N ALA A 51 0.96 -14.53 -21.27
CA ALA A 51 -0.13 -14.75 -20.34
C ALA A 51 -1.29 -15.47 -21.03
N HIS A 52 -1.90 -16.41 -20.31
CA HIS A 52 -3.06 -17.16 -20.72
C HIS A 52 -4.24 -16.81 -19.81
N TYR A 53 -5.38 -16.51 -20.42
CA TYR A 53 -6.68 -16.48 -19.74
C TYR A 53 -7.46 -17.72 -20.16
N ARG A 54 -7.90 -18.53 -19.20
CA ARG A 54 -8.75 -19.68 -19.46
C ARG A 54 -10.06 -19.56 -18.72
N PHE A 55 -11.16 -19.88 -19.40
CA PHE A 55 -12.49 -19.95 -18.81
C PHE A 55 -13.15 -21.26 -19.24
N GLY A 56 -13.74 -21.99 -18.30
CA GLY A 56 -14.37 -23.26 -18.60
C GLY A 56 -14.71 -24.10 -17.36
N PRO A 57 -15.04 -25.39 -17.54
CA PRO A 57 -15.21 -26.29 -16.40
C PRO A 57 -13.88 -26.51 -15.65
N PRO A 58 -13.90 -26.79 -14.32
CA PRO A 58 -12.68 -27.05 -13.54
C PRO A 58 -11.87 -28.28 -14.00
N GLN A 59 -12.50 -29.18 -14.77
CA GLN A 59 -11.87 -30.33 -15.40
C GLN A 59 -12.36 -30.44 -16.84
N GLY A 60 -11.44 -30.74 -17.76
CA GLY A 60 -11.71 -30.84 -19.19
C GLY A 60 -11.46 -29.53 -19.94
N THR A 61 -11.64 -29.57 -21.26
CA THR A 61 -11.20 -28.52 -22.19
C THR A 61 -11.77 -27.15 -21.84
N PRO A 62 -10.94 -26.09 -21.76
CA PRO A 62 -11.44 -24.73 -21.55
C PRO A 62 -12.35 -24.32 -22.71
N GLU A 63 -13.44 -23.63 -22.39
CA GLU A 63 -14.37 -23.08 -23.37
C GLU A 63 -13.79 -21.85 -24.06
N MET A 64 -12.82 -21.20 -23.43
CA MET A 64 -12.08 -20.07 -23.95
C MET A 64 -10.63 -20.11 -23.42
N ASP A 65 -9.67 -19.93 -24.32
CA ASP A 65 -8.24 -19.76 -24.06
C ASP A 65 -7.78 -18.53 -24.86
N LEU A 66 -7.55 -17.41 -24.16
CA LEU A 66 -7.01 -16.19 -24.75
C LEU A 66 -5.54 -16.07 -24.36
N ARG A 67 -4.73 -15.56 -25.27
CA ARG A 67 -3.29 -15.45 -25.09
C ARG A 67 -2.85 -14.05 -25.44
N ALA A 68 -1.94 -13.50 -24.64
CA ALA A 68 -1.36 -12.20 -24.90
C ALA A 68 0.12 -12.20 -24.48
N PRO A 69 1.04 -11.69 -25.33
CA PRO A 69 2.39 -11.37 -24.90
C PRO A 69 2.34 -10.38 -23.74
N LEU A 70 3.23 -10.53 -22.75
CA LEU A 70 3.25 -9.64 -21.57
C LEU A 70 3.51 -8.17 -21.92
N MET A 71 4.22 -7.90 -23.01
CA MET A 71 4.46 -6.54 -23.51
C MET A 71 3.18 -5.86 -24.01
N ASP A 72 2.20 -6.64 -24.48
CA ASP A 72 0.94 -6.14 -25.03
C ASP A 72 -0.25 -6.33 -24.07
N LEU A 73 -0.05 -7.09 -22.98
CA LEU A 73 -1.09 -7.40 -22.01
C LEU A 73 -1.47 -6.12 -21.25
N GLY A 74 -2.76 -5.80 -21.26
CA GLY A 74 -3.27 -4.71 -20.43
C GLY A 74 -3.19 -5.10 -18.96
N TYR A 75 -2.57 -4.27 -18.14
CA TYR A 75 -2.45 -4.48 -16.70
C TYR A 75 -2.63 -3.16 -15.99
N GLN A 76 -3.57 -3.10 -15.06
CA GLN A 76 -3.85 -1.91 -14.26
C GLN A 76 -3.73 -2.27 -12.79
N ARG A 77 -3.05 -1.43 -12.02
CA ARG A 77 -2.97 -1.55 -10.56
C ARG A 77 -3.65 -0.33 -9.97
N LYS A 78 -4.91 -0.49 -9.57
CA LYS A 78 -5.63 0.61 -8.92
C LYS A 78 -5.51 0.48 -7.41
N ASP A 79 -4.79 1.41 -6.83
CA ASP A 79 -4.74 1.66 -5.39
C ASP A 79 -5.69 2.84 -5.09
N GLY A 80 -6.78 2.62 -4.35
CA GLY A 80 -7.82 3.64 -4.16
C GLY A 80 -8.59 3.53 -2.84
N ALA A 81 -9.16 4.64 -2.37
CA ALA A 81 -9.91 4.67 -1.12
C ALA A 81 -11.16 3.78 -1.16
N GLY A 82 -11.23 2.78 -0.27
CA GLY A 82 -12.39 1.91 -0.07
C GLY A 82 -12.42 0.59 -0.85
N ILE A 83 -11.36 0.29 -1.62
CA ILE A 83 -11.06 -1.04 -2.20
C ILE A 83 -9.54 -1.21 -2.13
N THR A 84 -9.08 -2.18 -1.35
CA THR A 84 -7.68 -2.24 -0.92
C THR A 84 -6.88 -3.12 -1.88
N ILE A 85 -6.66 -2.63 -3.10
CA ILE A 85 -5.80 -3.18 -4.19
C ILE A 85 -6.56 -4.09 -5.16
N ASP A 86 -6.88 -3.53 -6.34
CA ASP A 86 -7.43 -4.25 -7.49
C ASP A 86 -6.35 -4.39 -8.59
N GLU A 87 -5.88 -5.61 -8.83
CA GLU A 87 -5.10 -5.94 -10.02
C GLU A 87 -6.06 -6.30 -11.13
N THR A 88 -6.05 -5.54 -12.23
CA THR A 88 -6.89 -5.83 -13.39
C THR A 88 -6.05 -6.22 -14.59
N VAL A 89 -6.18 -7.48 -14.99
CA VAL A 89 -5.57 -8.04 -16.20
C VAL A 89 -6.57 -7.95 -17.35
N ILE A 90 -6.14 -7.45 -18.51
CA ILE A 90 -7.00 -7.13 -19.64
C ILE A 90 -6.51 -7.88 -20.89
N PHE A 91 -7.27 -8.89 -21.29
CA PHE A 91 -7.03 -9.61 -22.54
C PHE A 91 -7.87 -9.00 -23.67
N ALA A 92 -7.24 -8.62 -24.76
CA ALA A 92 -7.93 -8.16 -25.96
C ALA A 92 -8.18 -9.32 -26.92
N ASN A 93 -9.39 -9.40 -27.47
CA ASN A 93 -9.72 -10.34 -28.55
C ASN A 93 -10.72 -9.70 -29.52
N ARG A 94 -10.24 -9.35 -30.72
CA ARG A 94 -11.00 -8.59 -31.73
C ARG A 94 -11.56 -7.29 -31.13
N ASN A 95 -12.88 -7.13 -31.12
CA ASN A 95 -13.57 -5.96 -30.57
C ASN A 95 -14.00 -6.15 -29.10
N HIS A 96 -13.50 -7.17 -28.42
CA HIS A 96 -13.78 -7.42 -27.01
C HIS A 96 -12.54 -7.24 -26.13
N ARG A 97 -12.76 -6.78 -24.90
CA ARG A 97 -11.75 -6.77 -23.83
C ARG A 97 -12.29 -7.58 -22.66
N TYR A 98 -11.49 -8.50 -22.15
CA TYR A 98 -11.80 -9.34 -21.00
C TYR A 98 -10.99 -8.81 -19.82
N ARG A 99 -11.66 -8.06 -18.94
CA ARG A 99 -11.06 -7.50 -17.73
C ARG A 99 -11.27 -8.50 -16.61
N VAL A 100 -10.19 -8.95 -15.99
CA VAL A 100 -10.22 -9.83 -14.82
C VAL A 100 -9.59 -9.08 -13.67
N THR A 101 -10.40 -8.79 -12.66
CA THR A 101 -10.01 -8.00 -11.50
C THR A 101 -10.00 -8.89 -10.27
N PHE A 102 -8.88 -8.90 -9.54
CA PHE A 102 -8.76 -9.53 -8.22
C PHE A 102 -8.28 -8.51 -7.20
N GLY A 103 -8.86 -8.57 -6.00
CA GLY A 103 -8.53 -7.62 -4.94
C GLY A 103 -9.21 -7.90 -3.61
N PHE A 104 -9.31 -6.87 -2.78
CA PHE A 104 -10.06 -6.92 -1.52
C PHE A 104 -10.95 -5.72 -1.32
N ARG A 105 -12.07 -5.93 -0.63
CA ARG A 105 -12.82 -4.86 0.00
C ARG A 105 -12.59 -4.93 1.49
N ASP A 106 -12.46 -3.75 2.10
CA ASP A 106 -12.46 -3.65 3.55
C ASP A 106 -13.77 -4.19 4.12
N GLY A 107 -13.65 -4.74 5.32
CA GLY A 107 -14.75 -5.21 6.11
C GLY A 107 -15.72 -4.09 6.44
N ARG A 108 -16.94 -4.48 6.78
CA ARG A 108 -17.93 -3.55 7.34
C ARG A 108 -17.87 -3.57 8.86
N ALA A 109 -18.50 -2.59 9.50
CA ALA A 109 -18.72 -2.66 10.94
C ALA A 109 -19.35 -4.03 11.31
N PRO A 110 -18.86 -4.70 12.37
CA PRO A 110 -18.00 -4.19 13.43
C PRO A 110 -16.48 -4.39 13.21
N ASP A 111 -16.03 -4.93 12.09
CA ASP A 111 -14.61 -5.15 11.80
C ASP A 111 -14.22 -4.60 10.42
N ARG A 112 -13.84 -3.32 10.39
CA ARG A 112 -13.38 -2.66 9.16
C ARG A 112 -12.00 -3.13 8.69
N SER A 113 -11.27 -3.89 9.53
CA SER A 113 -9.93 -4.38 9.21
C SER A 113 -9.91 -5.76 8.56
N GLU A 114 -11.07 -6.41 8.44
CA GLU A 114 -11.20 -7.65 7.71
C GLU A 114 -11.05 -7.40 6.21
N LEU A 115 -10.36 -8.30 5.50
CA LEU A 115 -10.23 -8.24 4.05
C LEU A 115 -11.16 -9.27 3.42
N HIS A 116 -12.10 -8.83 2.59
CA HIS A 116 -12.96 -9.71 1.81
C HIS A 116 -12.44 -9.79 0.38
N LYS A 117 -11.94 -10.97 0.01
CA LYS A 117 -11.50 -11.27 -1.36
C LYS A 117 -12.62 -10.96 -2.36
N LEU A 118 -12.26 -10.27 -3.44
CA LEU A 118 -13.13 -10.03 -4.57
C LEU A 118 -12.46 -10.52 -5.84
N GLY A 119 -13.29 -11.05 -6.74
CA GLY A 119 -12.88 -11.42 -8.07
C GLY A 119 -14.01 -11.12 -9.04
N GLN A 120 -13.70 -10.41 -10.12
CA GLN A 120 -14.68 -9.94 -11.09
C GLN A 120 -14.16 -10.13 -12.51
N ILE A 121 -15.02 -10.64 -13.38
CA ILE A 121 -14.72 -10.80 -14.81
C ILE A 121 -15.71 -9.93 -15.59
N GLU A 122 -15.22 -8.98 -16.36
CA GLU A 122 -16.03 -8.16 -17.26
C GLU A 122 -15.65 -8.39 -18.71
N VAL A 123 -16.66 -8.65 -19.55
CA VAL A 123 -16.46 -8.69 -21.00
C VAL A 123 -16.97 -7.38 -21.57
N MET A 124 -16.09 -6.60 -22.14
CA MET A 124 -16.36 -5.26 -22.67
C MET A 124 -16.40 -5.29 -24.20
N ARG A 125 -17.21 -4.41 -24.79
CA ARG A 125 -17.14 -4.03 -26.22
C ARG A 125 -17.15 -2.51 -26.32
N GLY A 126 -16.04 -1.92 -26.79
CA GLY A 126 -15.78 -0.50 -26.53
C GLY A 126 -15.77 -0.25 -25.02
N ASP A 127 -16.52 0.75 -24.56
CA ASP A 127 -16.64 1.09 -23.13
C ASP A 127 -17.86 0.47 -22.45
N LYS A 128 -18.64 -0.34 -23.17
CA LYS A 128 -19.83 -1.02 -22.63
C LYS A 128 -19.48 -2.39 -22.08
N ALA A 129 -19.81 -2.65 -20.81
CA ALA A 129 -19.81 -3.99 -20.24
C ALA A 129 -20.98 -4.81 -20.83
N LEU A 130 -20.66 -5.91 -21.50
CA LEU A 130 -21.63 -6.87 -22.03
C LEU A 130 -22.10 -7.84 -20.95
N THR A 131 -21.18 -8.25 -20.07
CA THR A 131 -21.48 -9.11 -18.93
C THR A 131 -20.48 -8.86 -17.81
N ARG A 132 -20.90 -9.18 -16.58
CA ARG A 132 -20.09 -9.15 -15.38
C ARG A 132 -20.34 -10.43 -14.59
N LEU A 133 -19.29 -11.18 -14.32
CA LEU A 133 -19.30 -12.38 -13.49
C LEU A 133 -18.53 -12.10 -12.21
N HIS A 134 -18.90 -12.77 -11.12
CA HIS A 134 -18.22 -12.68 -9.84
C HIS A 134 -17.65 -14.05 -9.45
N CYS A 135 -16.48 -14.02 -8.83
CA CYS A 135 -15.86 -15.19 -8.24
C CYS A 135 -16.53 -15.56 -6.91
N ASP A 136 -16.57 -16.84 -6.58
CA ASP A 136 -16.74 -17.31 -5.20
C ASP A 136 -15.48 -16.90 -4.40
N PRO A 137 -15.60 -16.00 -3.39
CA PRO A 137 -14.46 -15.49 -2.65
C PRO A 137 -13.59 -16.57 -1.99
N GLY A 138 -14.20 -17.69 -1.58
CA GLY A 138 -13.49 -18.79 -0.91
C GLY A 138 -12.58 -19.60 -1.84
N THR A 139 -12.70 -19.38 -3.15
CA THR A 139 -11.95 -20.11 -4.19
C THR A 139 -10.88 -19.25 -4.87
N ILE A 140 -10.74 -17.98 -4.46
CA ILE A 140 -9.78 -17.07 -5.06
C ILE A 140 -8.37 -17.39 -4.56
N GLU A 141 -7.55 -17.85 -5.49
CA GLU A 141 -6.10 -18.01 -5.34
C GLU A 141 -5.40 -16.97 -6.22
N ARG A 142 -4.34 -16.34 -5.69
CA ARG A 142 -3.55 -15.37 -6.44
C ARG A 142 -2.11 -15.29 -5.96
N VAL A 143 -1.22 -14.98 -6.89
CA VAL A 143 0.16 -14.55 -6.64
C VAL A 143 0.26 -13.13 -7.20
N PRO A 144 0.00 -12.11 -6.36
CA PRO A 144 0.04 -10.71 -6.77
C PRO A 144 1.40 -10.34 -7.35
N ASP A 145 1.43 -9.33 -8.21
CA ASP A 145 2.63 -8.74 -8.81
C ASP A 145 3.51 -9.68 -9.66
N ARG A 146 3.21 -10.98 -9.75
CA ARG A 146 3.94 -11.94 -10.61
C ARG A 146 3.99 -11.49 -12.08
N LEU A 147 2.89 -10.91 -12.57
CA LEU A 147 2.85 -10.34 -13.91
C LEU A 147 3.75 -9.10 -14.05
N LEU A 148 3.83 -8.27 -13.01
CA LEU A 148 4.67 -7.07 -13.00
C LEU A 148 6.16 -7.42 -13.04
N GLU A 149 6.57 -8.39 -12.23
CA GLU A 149 7.95 -8.90 -12.23
C GLU A 149 8.35 -9.38 -13.63
N ARG A 150 7.54 -10.26 -14.25
CA ARG A 150 7.84 -10.79 -15.58
C ARG A 150 7.78 -9.73 -16.68
N MET A 151 6.92 -8.72 -16.55
CA MET A 151 6.89 -7.58 -17.46
C MET A 151 8.16 -6.73 -17.35
N ARG A 152 8.62 -6.46 -16.13
CA ARG A 152 9.88 -5.74 -15.86
C ARG A 152 11.07 -6.47 -16.45
N ASP A 153 11.16 -7.78 -16.28
CA ASP A 153 12.25 -8.61 -16.81
C ASP A 153 12.31 -8.59 -18.35
N LEU A 154 11.18 -8.33 -19.01
CA LEU A 154 11.09 -8.16 -20.46
C LEU A 154 11.35 -6.72 -20.93
N GLY A 155 11.68 -5.80 -20.02
CA GLY A 155 12.00 -4.40 -20.31
C GLY A 155 10.79 -3.47 -20.40
N ARG A 156 9.62 -3.88 -19.90
CA ARG A 156 8.49 -2.95 -19.71
C ARG A 156 8.77 -2.10 -18.47
N GLU A 157 8.54 -0.80 -18.56
CA GLU A 157 8.86 0.14 -17.47
C GLU A 157 7.64 0.51 -16.61
N LYS A 158 6.43 0.44 -17.19
CA LYS A 158 5.18 0.91 -16.54
C LYS A 158 3.98 0.03 -16.85
N ALA A 159 3.00 0.04 -15.95
CA ALA A 159 1.70 -0.58 -16.14
C ALA A 159 0.87 0.17 -17.21
N SER A 160 -0.29 -0.36 -17.58
CA SER A 160 -1.15 0.24 -18.62
C SER A 160 -1.88 1.49 -18.15
N ASP A 161 -1.79 1.80 -16.87
CA ASP A 161 -2.26 3.01 -16.20
C ASP A 161 -1.10 3.93 -15.76
N ASP A 162 0.08 3.78 -16.38
CA ASP A 162 1.29 4.56 -16.14
C ASP A 162 1.91 4.42 -14.73
N GLU A 163 1.37 3.53 -13.90
CA GLU A 163 1.93 3.15 -12.60
C GLU A 163 3.32 2.50 -12.77
N GLU A 164 4.28 2.93 -11.96
CA GLU A 164 5.64 2.38 -11.96
C GLU A 164 5.67 0.99 -11.31
N PHE A 165 6.59 0.16 -11.81
CA PHE A 165 6.76 -1.19 -11.27
C PHE A 165 7.52 -1.18 -9.94
N PRO A 166 7.19 -2.11 -9.02
CA PRO A 166 7.99 -2.29 -7.81
C PRO A 166 9.48 -2.47 -8.14
N ASN A 167 10.34 -1.78 -7.39
CA ASN A 167 11.79 -1.89 -7.49
C ASN A 167 12.36 -3.06 -6.67
N TYR A 168 11.56 -4.06 -6.32
CA TYR A 168 11.94 -5.25 -5.56
C TYR A 168 11.40 -6.52 -6.23
N ASP A 169 11.96 -7.68 -5.90
CA ASP A 169 11.55 -8.96 -6.50
C ASP A 169 10.28 -9.50 -5.85
N ILE A 170 9.51 -10.30 -6.60
CA ILE A 170 8.23 -10.83 -6.13
C ILE A 170 8.42 -12.29 -5.71
N ASP A 171 8.67 -12.46 -4.41
CA ASP A 171 8.85 -13.77 -3.81
C ASP A 171 7.55 -14.60 -3.79
N PRO A 172 7.65 -15.93 -3.89
CA PRO A 172 6.51 -16.82 -3.66
C PRO A 172 5.88 -16.64 -2.27
N LEU A 173 4.58 -16.91 -2.17
CA LEU A 173 3.87 -16.96 -0.89
C LEU A 173 4.25 -18.21 -0.09
N ILE A 174 5.27 -18.07 0.75
CA ILE A 174 5.72 -19.10 1.70
C ILE A 174 5.56 -18.57 3.13
N PRO A 175 5.20 -19.41 4.13
CA PRO A 175 5.10 -18.96 5.52
C PRO A 175 6.42 -18.40 6.05
N ALA A 176 6.35 -17.38 6.90
CA ALA A 176 7.54 -16.76 7.50
C ALA A 176 8.44 -17.75 8.25
N SER A 177 7.87 -18.81 8.85
CA SER A 177 8.63 -19.87 9.52
C SER A 177 9.51 -20.71 8.59
N ASP A 178 9.15 -20.73 7.30
CA ASP A 178 9.77 -21.57 6.28
C ASP A 178 10.61 -20.73 5.30
N SER A 179 10.60 -19.40 5.47
CA SER A 179 11.32 -18.43 4.65
C SER A 179 12.81 -18.36 5.01
N PRO A 180 13.68 -18.05 4.03
CA PRO A 180 15.09 -17.76 4.31
C PRO A 180 15.24 -16.47 5.14
N PRO A 181 16.44 -16.24 5.73
CA PRO A 181 16.76 -14.98 6.40
C PRO A 181 16.52 -13.75 5.51
N CYS A 182 16.37 -12.59 6.13
CA CYS A 182 16.21 -11.33 5.42
C CYS A 182 17.54 -10.90 4.81
N GLU A 183 17.47 -10.41 3.57
CA GLU A 183 18.63 -9.89 2.83
C GLU A 183 18.29 -8.48 2.34
N ALA A 184 19.31 -7.61 2.28
CA ALA A 184 19.13 -6.26 1.76
C ALA A 184 18.80 -6.32 0.26
N GLN A 185 17.80 -5.53 -0.16
CA GLN A 185 17.36 -5.47 -1.55
C GLN A 185 16.98 -4.03 -1.88
N ASN A 186 17.85 -3.35 -2.62
CA ASN A 186 17.71 -1.92 -2.92
C ASN A 186 17.54 -1.08 -1.64
N ASN A 187 16.46 -0.30 -1.54
CA ASN A 187 16.11 0.50 -0.36
C ASN A 187 15.19 -0.26 0.63
N VAL A 188 14.98 -1.56 0.43
CA VAL A 188 14.15 -2.43 1.26
C VAL A 188 14.92 -3.71 1.62
N ASN A 189 14.22 -4.73 2.14
CA ASN A 189 14.78 -6.06 2.33
C ASN A 189 13.78 -7.14 1.86
N THR A 190 14.30 -8.33 1.58
CA THR A 190 13.50 -9.45 1.03
C THR A 190 12.32 -9.85 1.94
N CYS A 191 12.49 -9.76 3.26
CA CYS A 191 11.38 -10.01 4.19
C CYS A 191 10.27 -8.96 4.08
N TRP A 192 10.61 -7.67 3.92
CA TRP A 192 9.60 -6.64 3.67
C TRP A 192 8.85 -6.91 2.36
N GLY A 193 9.57 -7.25 1.29
CA GLY A 193 8.97 -7.64 0.00
C GLY A 193 7.98 -8.80 0.14
N ARG A 194 8.39 -9.89 0.80
CA ARG A 194 7.50 -11.02 1.14
C ARG A 194 6.27 -10.60 1.94
N GLY A 195 6.45 -9.70 2.90
CA GLY A 195 5.36 -9.14 3.70
C GLY A 195 4.36 -8.36 2.86
N ILE A 196 4.83 -7.52 1.92
CA ILE A 196 3.97 -6.79 0.99
C ILE A 196 3.22 -7.75 0.06
N THR A 197 3.91 -8.75 -0.51
CA THR A 197 3.27 -9.77 -1.35
C THR A 197 2.20 -10.55 -0.59
N ALA A 198 2.45 -10.93 0.67
CA ALA A 198 1.47 -11.60 1.51
C ALA A 198 0.29 -10.70 1.89
N ALA A 199 0.53 -9.42 2.21
CA ALA A 199 -0.54 -8.44 2.47
C ALA A 199 -1.40 -8.23 1.22
N ARG A 200 -0.77 -8.11 0.05
CA ARG A 200 -1.43 -8.10 -1.26
C ARG A 200 -2.11 -9.41 -1.56
N ALA A 201 -1.69 -10.55 -1.03
CA ALA A 201 -2.43 -11.81 -1.16
C ALA A 201 -3.60 -11.92 -0.17
N GLY A 202 -3.73 -10.97 0.76
CA GLY A 202 -4.78 -10.91 1.77
C GLY A 202 -4.49 -11.78 2.99
N ASP A 203 -3.27 -12.33 3.07
CA ASP A 203 -2.81 -13.11 4.21
C ASP A 203 -2.06 -12.20 5.18
N LEU A 204 -2.81 -11.51 6.02
CA LEU A 204 -2.24 -10.57 7.00
C LEU A 204 -1.44 -11.27 8.11
N VAL A 205 -1.68 -12.56 8.35
CA VAL A 205 -0.89 -13.35 9.33
C VAL A 205 0.49 -13.62 8.76
N MET A 206 0.55 -14.09 7.51
CA MET A 206 1.79 -14.30 6.78
C MET A 206 2.54 -12.97 6.58
N ALA A 207 1.82 -11.88 6.26
CA ALA A 207 2.41 -10.56 6.12
C ALA A 207 3.07 -10.11 7.44
N LEU A 208 2.34 -10.20 8.56
CA LEU A 208 2.86 -9.84 9.87
C LEU A 208 4.12 -10.64 10.24
N GLY A 209 4.15 -11.94 9.97
CA GLY A 209 5.32 -12.77 10.22
C GLY A 209 6.57 -12.28 9.48
N HIS A 210 6.42 -11.93 8.20
CA HIS A 210 7.53 -11.38 7.42
C HIS A 210 7.92 -9.95 7.82
N PHE A 211 6.95 -9.11 8.18
CA PHE A 211 7.26 -7.77 8.70
C PHE A 211 7.98 -7.84 10.04
N ASP A 212 7.64 -8.79 10.92
CA ASP A 212 8.39 -9.03 12.15
C ASP A 212 9.81 -9.54 11.87
N MET A 213 10.00 -10.44 10.90
CA MET A 213 11.35 -10.85 10.47
C MET A 213 12.15 -9.65 9.94
N SER A 214 11.52 -8.83 9.08
CA SER A 214 12.11 -7.65 8.50
C SER A 214 12.53 -6.65 9.59
N CYS A 215 11.65 -6.39 10.55
CA CYS A 215 11.93 -5.52 11.69
C CYS A 215 13.08 -6.03 12.57
N ALA A 216 13.14 -7.34 12.82
CA ALA A 216 14.18 -7.95 13.64
C ALA A 216 15.55 -8.05 12.93
N SER A 217 15.61 -7.80 11.62
CA SER A 217 16.85 -7.87 10.85
C SER A 217 17.71 -6.61 10.95
N ASP A 218 17.15 -5.50 11.45
CA ASP A 218 17.76 -4.17 11.47
C ASP A 218 18.27 -3.66 10.11
N LEU A 219 17.86 -4.29 9.00
CA LEU A 219 18.26 -3.92 7.64
C LEU A 219 17.51 -2.66 7.14
N ALA A 220 16.25 -2.50 7.53
CA ALA A 220 15.43 -1.33 7.18
C ALA A 220 14.24 -1.16 8.16
N PRO A 221 13.82 0.09 8.47
CA PRO A 221 12.74 0.34 9.44
C PRO A 221 11.33 0.03 8.89
N LEU A 222 11.17 -0.11 7.57
CA LEU A 222 9.88 -0.32 6.90
C LEU A 222 9.13 -1.55 7.43
N GLY A 223 9.84 -2.64 7.74
CA GLY A 223 9.24 -3.84 8.34
C GLY A 223 8.62 -3.56 9.71
N CYS A 224 9.30 -2.77 10.55
CA CYS A 224 8.77 -2.36 11.84
C CYS A 224 7.51 -1.50 11.67
N TYR A 225 7.53 -0.54 10.74
CA TYR A 225 6.39 0.32 10.47
C TYR A 225 5.14 -0.46 10.03
N GLU A 226 5.29 -1.39 9.08
CA GLU A 226 4.18 -2.23 8.61
C GLU A 226 3.66 -3.18 9.70
N ALA A 227 4.55 -3.83 10.45
CA ALA A 227 4.16 -4.65 11.61
C ALA A 227 3.42 -3.82 12.65
N GLY A 228 3.89 -2.61 12.96
CA GLY A 228 3.26 -1.68 13.89
C GLY A 228 1.82 -1.34 13.49
N LYS A 229 1.58 -1.04 12.20
CA LYS A 229 0.22 -0.79 11.68
C LYS A 229 -0.68 -2.01 11.83
N LEU A 230 -0.21 -3.21 11.50
CA LEU A 230 -0.99 -4.43 11.68
C LEU A 230 -1.35 -4.68 13.15
N TYR A 231 -0.36 -4.57 14.05
CA TYR A 231 -0.57 -4.70 15.49
C TYR A 231 -1.49 -3.61 16.07
N LEU A 232 -1.54 -2.42 15.49
CA LEU A 232 -2.41 -1.33 15.96
C LEU A 232 -3.85 -1.47 15.44
N MET A 233 -3.98 -1.62 14.12
CA MET A 233 -5.24 -1.41 13.40
C MET A 233 -6.04 -2.69 13.21
N ASN A 234 -5.38 -3.81 12.93
CA ASN A 234 -6.07 -5.06 12.61
C ASN A 234 -6.67 -5.69 13.88
N ARG A 235 -7.98 -5.90 13.90
CA ARG A 235 -8.71 -6.37 15.08
C ARG A 235 -8.28 -7.77 15.55
N LYS A 236 -7.93 -8.67 14.61
CA LYS A 236 -7.54 -10.06 14.91
C LYS A 236 -6.07 -10.18 15.30
N LEU A 237 -5.20 -9.32 14.76
CA LEU A 237 -3.76 -9.33 15.01
C LEU A 237 -3.32 -8.33 16.09
N ARG A 238 -4.28 -7.61 16.68
CA ARG A 238 -4.01 -6.47 17.54
C ARG A 238 -3.14 -6.81 18.75
N ASP A 239 -2.07 -6.08 18.93
CA ASP A 239 -1.22 -6.07 20.12
C ASP A 239 -0.64 -4.67 20.31
N TYR A 240 -1.25 -3.86 21.18
CA TYR A 240 -0.83 -2.48 21.37
C TYR A 240 0.57 -2.35 21.96
N ALA A 241 1.04 -3.34 22.75
CA ALA A 241 2.37 -3.30 23.32
C ALA A 241 3.43 -3.54 22.23
N ARG A 242 3.18 -4.49 21.34
CA ARG A 242 4.05 -4.70 20.17
C ARG A 242 3.98 -3.52 19.20
N ALA A 243 2.79 -2.99 18.91
CA ALA A 243 2.65 -1.80 18.07
C ALA A 243 3.51 -0.64 18.60
N PHE A 244 3.44 -0.38 19.90
CA PHE A 244 4.24 0.65 20.56
C PHE A 244 5.74 0.41 20.36
N GLN A 245 6.23 -0.81 20.63
CA GLN A 245 7.65 -1.14 20.43
C GLN A 245 8.10 -0.96 18.99
N ARG A 246 7.27 -1.35 18.01
CA ARG A 246 7.59 -1.22 16.59
C ARG A 246 7.67 0.24 16.16
N PHE A 247 6.72 1.07 16.57
CA PHE A 247 6.73 2.50 16.24
C PHE A 247 7.81 3.29 16.98
N ASP A 248 8.14 2.89 18.21
CA ASP A 248 9.27 3.46 18.96
C ASP A 248 10.57 3.21 18.20
N GLN A 249 10.82 1.98 17.74
CA GLN A 249 11.99 1.65 16.93
C GLN A 249 12.05 2.48 15.64
N VAL A 250 10.94 2.65 14.92
CA VAL A 250 10.88 3.50 13.71
C VAL A 250 11.15 4.98 14.04
N CYS A 251 10.60 5.49 15.15
CA CYS A 251 10.80 6.88 15.55
C CYS A 251 12.24 7.15 16.02
N GLU A 252 12.89 6.16 16.65
CA GLU A 252 14.25 6.23 17.16
C GLU A 252 15.33 6.00 16.08
N THR A 253 15.00 5.45 14.91
CA THR A 253 15.94 5.42 13.77
C THR A 253 16.12 6.84 13.23
N SER A 254 16.96 7.63 13.91
CA SER A 254 17.06 9.09 13.78
C SER A 254 18.24 9.58 12.94
N GLU A 255 18.63 8.83 11.90
CA GLU A 255 19.67 9.28 10.96
C GLU A 255 19.17 9.40 9.51
N ASP A 256 17.97 8.88 9.21
CA ASP A 256 17.36 8.95 7.89
C ASP A 256 16.03 9.70 7.99
N ASP A 257 15.87 10.76 7.21
CA ASP A 257 14.65 11.57 7.18
C ASP A 257 13.40 10.76 6.76
N GLY A 258 13.54 9.49 6.35
CA GLY A 258 12.51 8.61 5.78
C GLY A 258 11.28 8.34 6.66
N GLU A 259 11.17 7.15 7.25
CA GLU A 259 9.94 6.69 7.91
C GLU A 259 9.75 7.21 9.35
N ALA A 260 10.79 7.82 9.93
CA ALA A 260 10.81 8.22 11.34
C ALA A 260 9.66 9.17 11.73
N PRO A 261 9.30 10.21 10.92
CA PRO A 261 8.15 11.08 11.23
C PRO A 261 6.84 10.32 11.40
N TYR A 262 6.59 9.30 10.55
CA TYR A 262 5.37 8.49 10.61
C TYR A 262 5.33 7.63 11.88
N GLY A 263 6.47 7.04 12.26
CA GLY A 263 6.61 6.32 13.54
C GLY A 263 6.34 7.22 14.75
N CYS A 264 6.95 8.41 14.76
CA CYS A 264 6.77 9.39 15.83
C CYS A 264 5.31 9.88 15.91
N LYS A 265 4.61 10.04 14.78
CA LYS A 265 3.18 10.37 14.77
C LYS A 265 2.35 9.30 15.48
N TYR A 266 2.59 8.01 15.21
CA TYR A 266 1.87 6.94 15.91
C TYR A 266 2.18 6.92 17.40
N MET A 267 3.43 7.12 17.79
CA MET A 267 3.82 7.24 19.20
C MET A 267 3.06 8.38 19.89
N GLY A 268 3.05 9.56 19.27
CA GLY A 268 2.28 10.71 19.72
C GLY A 268 0.78 10.40 19.89
N TRP A 269 0.16 9.81 18.88
CA TRP A 269 -1.24 9.41 18.91
C TRP A 269 -1.56 8.37 20.00
N MET A 270 -0.67 7.39 20.21
CA MET A 270 -0.84 6.35 21.23
C MET A 270 -0.84 6.96 22.64
N TYR A 271 0.06 7.91 22.92
CA TYR A 271 0.07 8.66 24.17
C TYR A 271 -1.12 9.62 24.32
N LEU A 272 -1.63 10.23 23.24
CA LEU A 272 -2.83 11.08 23.33
C LEU A 272 -4.10 10.29 23.66
N THR A 273 -4.20 9.09 23.11
CA THR A 273 -5.39 8.23 23.24
C THR A 273 -5.31 7.29 24.42
N GLY A 274 -4.12 7.02 24.96
CA GLY A 274 -3.89 5.97 25.95
C GLY A 274 -4.01 4.56 25.34
N THR A 275 -3.73 4.43 24.03
CA THR A 275 -3.81 3.15 23.31
C THR A 275 -2.48 2.43 23.43
N GLY A 276 -2.36 1.49 24.37
CA GLY A 276 -1.10 0.83 24.71
C GLY A 276 -0.52 1.40 26.01
N PRO A 277 0.31 2.46 25.97
CA PRO A 277 0.73 3.16 27.18
C PRO A 277 -0.40 3.96 27.81
N ALA A 278 -0.22 4.37 29.07
CA ALA A 278 -1.12 5.32 29.72
C ALA A 278 -1.10 6.67 28.99
N LYS A 279 -2.25 7.35 28.98
CA LYS A 279 -2.37 8.67 28.35
C LYS A 279 -1.41 9.67 28.99
N ASP A 280 -0.58 10.31 28.16
CA ASP A 280 0.40 11.30 28.58
C ASP A 280 0.53 12.40 27.50
N PRO A 281 -0.18 13.53 27.64
CA PRO A 281 -0.14 14.61 26.66
C PRO A 281 1.23 15.26 26.49
N ALA A 282 2.10 15.22 27.52
CA ALA A 282 3.43 15.81 27.44
C ALA A 282 4.35 14.94 26.57
N ARG A 283 4.36 13.63 26.83
CA ARG A 283 5.06 12.67 25.95
C ARG A 283 4.50 12.67 24.54
N ALA A 284 3.17 12.74 24.41
CA ALA A 284 2.56 12.85 23.10
C ALA A 284 3.09 14.06 22.31
N GLN A 285 3.16 15.23 22.94
CA GLN A 285 3.70 16.41 22.30
C GLN A 285 5.15 16.21 21.88
N GLU A 286 6.01 15.64 22.73
CA GLU A 286 7.42 15.37 22.40
C GLU A 286 7.58 14.51 21.13
N TYR A 287 6.79 13.45 20.99
CA TYR A 287 6.81 12.62 19.80
C TYR A 287 6.22 13.34 18.58
N LEU A 288 5.16 14.13 18.75
CA LEU A 288 4.55 14.90 17.67
C LEU A 288 5.43 16.07 17.20
N ASP A 289 6.22 16.65 18.10
CA ASP A 289 7.27 17.63 17.79
C ASP A 289 8.26 17.00 16.81
N ARG A 290 8.72 15.78 17.09
CA ARG A 290 9.63 15.04 16.20
C ARG A 290 9.00 14.63 14.86
N ALA A 291 7.68 14.40 14.83
CA ALA A 291 6.96 14.06 13.61
C ALA A 291 6.76 15.28 12.68
N CYS A 292 6.54 16.47 13.27
CA CYS A 292 6.25 17.68 12.51
C CYS A 292 7.50 18.53 12.24
N PHE A 293 8.41 18.64 13.21
CA PHE A 293 9.60 19.47 13.17
C PHE A 293 10.86 18.60 13.30
N THR A 294 11.26 17.97 12.21
CA THR A 294 12.45 17.11 12.16
C THR A 294 13.75 17.93 12.30
N LYS A 295 14.83 17.30 12.76
CA LYS A 295 16.04 17.99 13.23
C LYS A 295 16.83 18.78 12.16
N GLU A 296 16.46 18.69 10.87
CA GLU A 296 17.08 19.42 9.76
C GLU A 296 16.06 20.06 8.78
N GLY A 297 14.85 20.37 9.25
CA GLY A 297 13.76 20.86 8.39
C GLY A 297 13.18 19.79 7.44
N GLY A 298 13.81 18.61 7.40
CA GLY A 298 13.32 17.33 6.89
C GLY A 298 13.05 17.28 5.41
N ARG A 299 13.65 16.31 4.71
CA ARG A 299 13.11 15.85 3.43
C ARG A 299 11.66 15.36 3.56
N PHE A 300 11.31 14.76 4.71
CA PHE A 300 9.98 14.25 4.99
C PHE A 300 9.48 14.72 6.36
N ILE A 301 8.18 15.01 6.43
CA ILE A 301 7.43 15.29 7.66
C ILE A 301 6.13 14.47 7.62
N ASP A 302 5.45 14.33 8.75
CA ASP A 302 4.10 13.74 8.78
C ASP A 302 3.05 14.82 9.01
N ALA A 303 2.25 15.13 7.98
CA ALA A 303 1.22 16.16 8.05
C ALA A 303 0.13 15.84 9.10
N GLU A 304 -0.20 14.57 9.34
CA GLU A 304 -1.14 14.20 10.41
C GLU A 304 -0.53 14.45 11.80
N GLY A 305 0.78 14.23 11.94
CA GLY A 305 1.59 14.54 13.11
C GLY A 305 1.56 16.02 13.40
N CYS A 306 1.77 16.87 12.39
CA CYS A 306 1.60 18.31 12.48
C CYS A 306 0.19 18.72 12.93
N GLN A 307 -0.85 18.09 12.38
CA GLN A 307 -2.23 18.36 12.78
C GLN A 307 -2.52 17.95 14.24
N LEU A 308 -2.00 16.80 14.67
CA LEU A 308 -2.10 16.33 16.05
C LEU A 308 -1.37 17.28 17.00
N LEU A 309 -0.17 17.73 16.64
CA LEU A 309 0.62 18.69 17.41
C LEU A 309 -0.13 20.02 17.59
N ALA A 310 -0.64 20.58 16.48
CA ALA A 310 -1.42 21.81 16.49
C ALA A 310 -2.60 21.73 17.48
N ARG A 311 -3.33 20.60 17.49
CA ARG A 311 -4.43 20.38 18.43
C ARG A 311 -3.98 20.34 19.89
N VAL A 312 -2.86 19.68 20.17
CA VAL A 312 -2.28 19.63 21.53
C VAL A 312 -1.92 21.03 22.00
N LEU A 313 -1.23 21.80 21.16
CA LEU A 313 -0.79 23.17 21.46
C LEU A 313 -1.95 24.15 21.62
N GLN A 314 -2.99 24.06 20.79
CA GLN A 314 -4.24 24.82 20.97
C GLN A 314 -4.90 24.51 22.31
N GLY A 315 -4.94 23.23 22.72
CA GLY A 315 -5.43 22.82 24.03
C GLY A 315 -4.64 23.46 25.20
N GLN A 316 -3.38 23.77 24.96
CA GLN A 316 -2.50 24.48 25.90
C GLN A 316 -2.53 26.01 25.73
N ARG A 317 -3.39 26.55 24.84
CA ARG A 317 -3.44 27.98 24.47
C ARG A 317 -2.13 28.51 23.87
N ARG A 318 -1.35 27.64 23.24
CA ARG A 318 -0.13 27.98 22.48
C ARG A 318 -0.48 28.17 21.01
N ASP A 319 -1.18 29.27 20.71
CA ASP A 319 -1.79 29.48 19.38
C ASP A 319 -0.75 29.72 18.27
N LEU A 320 0.33 30.48 18.53
CA LEU A 320 1.39 30.68 17.53
C LEU A 320 2.12 29.36 17.17
N PRO A 321 2.63 28.56 18.14
CA PRO A 321 3.17 27.24 17.87
C PRO A 321 2.19 26.32 17.12
N ALA A 322 0.90 26.35 17.48
CA ALA A 322 -0.11 25.56 16.80
C ALA A 322 -0.31 25.99 15.34
N TYR A 323 -0.36 27.29 15.07
CA TYR A 323 -0.42 27.83 13.71
C TYR A 323 0.80 27.40 12.90
N LEU A 324 2.00 27.53 13.46
CA LEU A 324 3.25 27.12 12.81
C LEU A 324 3.29 25.62 12.51
N SER A 325 2.71 24.79 13.37
CA SER A 325 2.55 23.35 13.12
C SER A 325 1.63 23.08 11.92
N LEU A 326 0.53 23.82 11.78
CA LEU A 326 -0.35 23.71 10.61
C LEU A 326 0.32 24.25 9.33
N ALA A 327 1.08 25.33 9.43
CA ALA A 327 1.86 25.88 8.32
C ALA A 327 2.93 24.88 7.84
N MET A 328 3.60 24.19 8.77
CA MET A 328 4.55 23.12 8.46
C MET A 328 3.91 21.99 7.65
N GLY A 329 2.76 21.47 8.11
CA GLY A 329 2.05 20.45 7.34
C GLY A 329 1.47 20.99 6.02
N CYS A 330 1.10 22.27 5.94
CA CYS A 330 0.71 22.92 4.70
C CYS A 330 1.85 22.92 3.67
N ALA A 331 3.09 23.14 4.10
CA ALA A 331 4.27 23.06 3.23
C ALA A 331 4.51 21.65 2.66
N ASP A 332 3.75 20.63 3.05
CA ASP A 332 3.74 19.29 2.41
C ASP A 332 2.53 19.09 1.47
N ASP A 333 1.96 20.19 0.98
CA ASP A 333 0.78 20.21 0.11
C ASP A 333 -0.47 19.56 0.73
N ALA A 334 -0.50 19.45 2.06
CA ALA A 334 -1.66 18.99 2.80
C ALA A 334 -2.72 20.10 2.83
N GLU A 335 -3.51 20.24 1.76
CA GLU A 335 -4.47 21.34 1.60
C GLU A 335 -5.43 21.51 2.79
N GLY A 336 -5.80 20.40 3.43
CA GLY A 336 -6.65 20.40 4.63
C GLY A 336 -6.03 21.20 5.78
N LEU A 337 -4.70 21.11 5.95
CA LEU A 337 -3.95 21.86 6.96
C LEU A 337 -3.76 23.31 6.53
N CYS A 338 -3.52 23.60 5.25
CA CYS A 338 -3.49 24.97 4.73
C CYS A 338 -4.81 25.71 5.03
N ARG A 339 -5.95 25.05 4.77
CA ARG A 339 -7.29 25.60 5.09
C ARG A 339 -7.47 25.80 6.60
N ALA A 340 -7.04 24.83 7.42
CA ALA A 340 -7.12 24.93 8.87
C ALA A 340 -6.29 26.10 9.41
N ALA A 341 -5.06 26.30 8.91
CA ALA A 341 -4.18 27.40 9.28
C ALA A 341 -4.78 28.76 8.88
N SER A 342 -5.24 28.89 7.63
CA SER A 342 -5.91 30.10 7.14
C SER A 342 -7.12 30.46 7.99
N GLN A 343 -7.95 29.47 8.33
CA GLN A 343 -9.11 29.69 9.19
C GLN A 343 -8.70 30.13 10.60
N MET A 344 -7.65 29.51 11.17
CA MET A 344 -7.12 29.87 12.48
C MET A 344 -6.60 31.32 12.51
N LEU A 345 -5.84 31.73 11.48
CA LEU A 345 -5.34 33.10 11.35
C LEU A 345 -6.48 34.12 11.21
N ALA A 346 -7.47 33.85 10.35
CA ALA A 346 -8.63 34.73 10.17
C ALA A 346 -9.45 34.89 11.46
N ASN A 347 -9.65 33.79 12.19
CA ASN A 347 -10.33 33.82 13.48
C ASN A 347 -9.56 34.65 14.51
N ALA A 348 -8.23 34.45 14.59
CA ALA A 348 -7.36 35.19 15.49
C ALA A 348 -7.35 36.69 15.21
N ARG A 349 -7.28 37.09 13.93
CA ARG A 349 -7.37 38.51 13.52
C ARG A 349 -8.73 39.12 13.87
N THR A 350 -9.82 38.39 13.66
CA THR A 350 -11.19 38.83 14.04
C THR A 350 -11.31 39.01 15.55
N ALA A 351 -10.72 38.10 16.32
CA ALA A 351 -10.66 38.14 17.78
C ALA A 351 -9.63 39.16 18.31
N LYS A 352 -8.85 39.80 17.43
CA LYS A 352 -7.74 40.70 17.79
C LYS A 352 -6.72 40.06 18.74
N ALA A 353 -6.44 38.77 18.52
CA ALA A 353 -5.35 38.09 19.23
C ALA A 353 -4.01 38.75 18.89
N GLU A 354 -3.04 38.64 19.79
CA GLU A 354 -1.73 39.29 19.65
C GLU A 354 -0.79 38.50 18.72
N TRP A 355 -0.93 37.17 18.68
CA TRP A 355 0.01 36.30 17.98
C TRP A 355 0.12 36.52 16.46
N PRO A 356 -0.95 36.91 15.71
CA PRO A 356 -0.81 37.19 14.28
C PRO A 356 0.20 38.30 14.01
N ALA A 357 0.21 39.36 14.83
CA ALA A 357 1.16 40.46 14.68
C ALA A 357 2.60 39.98 14.90
N ARG A 358 2.85 39.12 15.89
CA ARG A 358 4.17 38.49 16.09
C ARG A 358 4.58 37.62 14.89
N CYS A 359 3.63 36.95 14.24
CA CYS A 359 3.91 36.16 13.06
C CYS A 359 4.15 37.02 11.80
N ASP A 360 3.41 38.12 11.65
CA ASP A 360 3.55 39.06 10.53
C ASP A 360 4.96 39.70 10.50
N GLU A 361 5.67 39.71 11.64
CA GLU A 361 7.07 40.17 11.77
C GLU A 361 8.11 39.15 11.26
N PHE A 362 7.72 37.90 10.98
CA PHE A 362 8.66 36.92 10.45
C PHE A 362 9.13 37.32 9.04
N PRO A 363 10.43 37.21 8.72
CA PRO A 363 10.93 37.60 7.40
C PRO A 363 10.23 36.90 6.23
N GLU A 364 9.85 35.63 6.42
CA GLU A 364 9.18 34.79 5.43
C GLU A 364 7.68 35.11 5.27
N ALA A 365 7.11 35.87 6.22
CA ALA A 365 5.72 36.30 6.16
C ALA A 365 5.52 37.51 5.22
N ASP A 366 6.58 38.25 4.86
CA ASP A 366 6.48 39.47 4.05
C ASP A 366 5.38 40.44 4.52
N GLY A 367 5.25 40.59 5.85
CA GLY A 367 4.23 41.43 6.49
C GLY A 367 2.84 40.81 6.61
N ASP A 368 2.61 39.59 6.10
CA ASP A 368 1.39 38.82 6.34
C ASP A 368 1.70 37.32 6.55
N CYS A 369 1.48 36.85 7.77
CA CYS A 369 1.67 35.47 8.20
C CYS A 369 1.02 34.40 7.30
N SER A 370 0.01 34.76 6.50
CA SER A 370 -0.57 33.87 5.48
C SER A 370 0.40 33.46 4.36
N ALA A 371 1.48 34.22 4.12
CA ALA A 371 2.51 33.85 3.15
C ALA A 371 3.22 32.53 3.52
N LEU A 372 3.26 32.18 4.82
CA LEU A 372 3.79 30.90 5.30
C LEU A 372 2.95 29.69 4.87
N LEU A 373 1.74 29.91 4.36
CA LEU A 373 0.80 28.87 3.94
C LEU A 373 0.87 28.60 2.43
N ILE A 374 1.92 29.09 1.75
CA ILE A 374 2.14 28.91 0.33
C ILE A 374 3.25 27.86 0.16
N PRO A 375 2.91 26.62 -0.22
CA PRO A 375 3.91 25.61 -0.57
C PRO A 375 4.77 26.11 -1.74
N GLN A 376 6.07 25.87 -1.68
CA GLN A 376 6.97 26.31 -2.73
C GLN A 376 7.07 25.24 -3.83
N PRO A 377 7.07 25.62 -5.12
CA PRO A 377 7.09 24.67 -6.22
C PRO A 377 8.44 23.96 -6.38
N GLU A 378 9.52 24.60 -5.91
CA GLU A 378 10.88 24.05 -5.95
C GLU A 378 11.20 23.35 -4.63
N PHE A 379 11.73 22.13 -4.70
CA PHE A 379 12.05 21.31 -3.53
C PHE A 379 12.94 22.04 -2.51
N GLU A 380 14.02 22.68 -2.97
CA GLU A 380 14.95 23.39 -2.08
C GLU A 380 14.33 24.65 -1.45
N ALA A 381 13.51 25.39 -2.19
CA ALA A 381 12.78 26.53 -1.65
C ALA A 381 11.77 26.10 -0.57
N ASN A 382 11.11 24.96 -0.79
CA ASN A 382 10.14 24.42 0.15
C ASN A 382 10.81 23.88 1.42
N ARG A 383 11.96 23.19 1.25
CA ARG A 383 12.81 22.77 2.36
C ARG A 383 13.25 23.98 3.19
N TRP A 384 13.69 25.05 2.54
CA TRP A 384 14.08 26.28 3.23
C TRP A 384 12.91 26.86 4.04
N LEU A 385 11.70 26.94 3.49
CA LEU A 385 10.52 27.36 4.23
C LEU A 385 10.30 26.51 5.50
N ARG A 386 10.43 25.17 5.40
CA ARG A 386 10.29 24.25 6.55
C ARG A 386 11.37 24.46 7.61
N GLU A 387 12.62 24.70 7.21
CA GLU A 387 13.71 25.01 8.14
C GLU A 387 13.41 26.29 8.93
N ARG A 388 12.87 27.33 8.26
CA ARG A 388 12.47 28.59 8.89
C ARG A 388 11.28 28.42 9.82
N LEU A 389 10.26 27.67 9.41
CA LEU A 389 9.13 27.31 10.27
C LEU A 389 9.59 26.56 11.53
N SER A 390 10.57 25.66 11.41
CA SER A 390 11.16 24.94 12.55
C SER A 390 11.90 25.85 13.52
N LEU A 391 12.57 26.89 13.02
CA LEU A 391 13.20 27.91 13.87
C LEU A 391 12.14 28.70 14.64
N HIS A 392 11.17 29.28 13.94
CA HIS A 392 10.10 30.08 14.54
C HIS A 392 9.26 29.28 15.54
N TYR A 393 9.06 27.99 15.26
CA TYR A 393 8.39 27.09 16.19
C TYR A 393 9.13 26.97 17.51
N ARG A 394 10.45 26.72 17.47
CA ARG A 394 11.29 26.61 18.68
C ARG A 394 11.29 27.91 19.49
N GLU A 395 11.44 29.06 18.82
CA GLU A 395 11.39 30.38 19.47
C GLU A 395 10.01 30.72 20.05
N ALA A 396 8.94 30.15 19.52
CA ALA A 396 7.58 30.33 20.05
C ALA A 396 7.26 29.35 21.20
N MET A 397 8.09 28.34 21.42
CA MET A 397 7.91 27.32 22.45
C MET A 397 8.66 27.63 23.75
N GLU A 398 9.74 28.42 23.66
CA GLU A 398 10.44 29.10 24.77
C GLU A 398 9.58 30.23 25.36
#